data_AF-A0A318NUA6-F1
#
_entry.id   AF-A0A318NUA6-F1
#
_cell.length_a   1.000
_cell.length_b   1.000
_cell.length_c   1.000
_cell.angle_alpha   90.00
_cell.angle_beta   90.00
_cell.angle_gamma   90.00
#
_symmetry.space_group_name_H-M   'P 1'
#
loop_
_entity.id
_entity.type
_entity.pdbx_description
1 polymer ?
#
loop_
_entity_poly.entity_id
_entity_poly.type
_entity_poly.pdbx_seq_one_letter_code
_entity_poly.pdbx_strand_id
1 'polypeptide(L)'
;MMKNRKEPQKFATMWALISELNDAGHPSNKIWYSGQVIDGKQSWTKPVAFIAADCRMIGQRHSDGTWWTLFGYDDDKDPKIPEPRSNFNLKENWFQLALIIP
;
A
#
# COMPACT_ATOMS: atom_id res chain seq x y z
N MET A 1 -4.43 -4.21 -25.77
CA MET A 1 -5.37 -3.66 -24.77
C MET A 1 -5.47 -4.65 -23.62
N MET A 2 -4.96 -4.31 -22.43
CA MET A 2 -5.02 -5.18 -21.25
C MET A 2 -6.48 -5.28 -20.77
N LYS A 3 -7.07 -6.47 -20.86
CA LYS A 3 -8.47 -6.77 -20.51
C LYS A 3 -8.72 -7.07 -19.02
N ASN A 4 -7.70 -7.01 -18.15
CA ASN A 4 -7.77 -7.62 -16.81
C ASN A 4 -7.61 -6.65 -15.63
N ARG A 5 -7.72 -5.33 -15.84
CA ARG A 5 -7.64 -4.40 -14.71
C ARG A 5 -8.87 -4.59 -13.82
N LYS A 6 -8.69 -5.15 -12.61
CA LYS A 6 -9.72 -5.13 -11.57
C LYS A 6 -10.18 -3.68 -11.34
N GLU A 7 -11.48 -3.48 -11.23
CA GLU A 7 -12.05 -2.18 -10.86
C GLU A 7 -11.55 -1.73 -9.49
N PRO A 8 -11.45 -0.41 -9.22
CA PRO A 8 -11.05 0.11 -7.92
C PRO A 8 -12.05 -0.34 -6.87
N GLN A 9 -11.53 -0.91 -5.79
CA GLN A 9 -12.32 -1.40 -4.68
C GLN A 9 -12.16 -0.46 -3.50
N LYS A 10 -13.29 -0.14 -2.85
CA LYS A 10 -13.35 0.69 -1.65
C LYS A 10 -13.30 -0.21 -0.41
N PHE A 11 -12.41 0.15 0.52
CA PHE A 11 -12.23 -0.50 1.81
C PHE A 11 -12.47 0.51 2.93
N ALA A 12 -13.23 0.09 3.95
CA ALA A 12 -13.49 0.93 5.11
C ALA A 12 -12.26 1.13 5.99
N THR A 13 -11.33 0.17 5.99
CA THR A 13 -10.12 0.20 6.82
C THR A 13 -8.88 -0.15 6.02
N MET A 14 -7.73 0.34 6.52
CA MET A 14 -6.41 -0.03 6.02
C MET A 14 -6.19 -1.53 6.09
N TRP A 15 -6.65 -2.18 7.15
CA TRP A 15 -6.49 -3.63 7.34
C TRP A 15 -7.25 -4.44 6.30
N ALA A 16 -8.46 -4.01 5.94
CA ALA A 16 -9.24 -4.68 4.91
C ALA A 16 -8.56 -4.57 3.54
N LEU A 17 -7.98 -3.39 3.22
CA LEU A 17 -7.13 -3.23 2.03
C LEU A 17 -5.94 -4.19 2.08
N ILE A 18 -5.16 -4.19 3.17
CA ILE A 18 -3.97 -5.06 3.29
C ILE A 18 -4.33 -6.55 3.17
N SER A 19 -5.50 -6.97 3.67
CA SER A 19 -5.97 -8.34 3.49
C SER A 19 -6.15 -8.67 2.01
N GLU A 20 -6.87 -7.83 1.25
CA GLU A 20 -7.03 -8.01 -0.21
C GLU A 20 -5.66 -8.06 -0.91
N LEU A 21 -4.70 -7.21 -0.50
CA LEU A 21 -3.36 -7.21 -1.08
C LEU A 21 -2.62 -8.54 -0.88
N ASN A 22 -2.71 -9.10 0.33
CA ASN A 22 -2.11 -10.41 0.63
C ASN A 22 -2.81 -11.53 -0.15
N ASP A 23 -4.15 -11.50 -0.22
CA ASP A 23 -4.96 -12.49 -0.95
C ASP A 23 -4.70 -12.41 -2.47
N ALA A 24 -4.35 -11.24 -2.98
CA ALA A 24 -3.92 -11.00 -4.36
C ALA A 24 -2.45 -11.42 -4.65
N GLY A 25 -1.71 -11.90 -3.65
CA GLY A 25 -0.34 -12.40 -3.83
C GLY A 25 0.77 -11.39 -3.55
N HIS A 26 0.46 -10.23 -2.95
CA HIS A 26 1.46 -9.26 -2.48
C HIS A 26 1.67 -9.42 -0.97
N PRO A 27 2.60 -10.29 -0.50
CA PRO A 27 2.79 -10.51 0.91
C PRO A 27 3.34 -9.24 1.60
N SER A 28 2.99 -9.02 2.87
CA SER A 28 3.39 -7.81 3.63
C SER A 28 4.89 -7.48 3.66
N ASN A 29 5.79 -8.47 3.47
CA ASN A 29 7.24 -8.19 3.37
C ASN A 29 7.67 -7.60 2.02
N LYS A 30 6.78 -7.63 1.04
CA LYS A 30 6.91 -7.06 -0.31
C LYS A 30 5.98 -5.85 -0.49
N ILE A 31 5.45 -5.31 0.60
CA ILE A 31 4.68 -4.07 0.61
C ILE A 31 5.45 -3.01 1.39
N TRP A 32 5.50 -1.82 0.83
CA TRP A 32 5.97 -0.58 1.44
C TRP A 32 4.80 0.39 1.53
N TYR A 33 4.88 1.35 2.44
CA TYR A 33 3.89 2.42 2.53
C TYR A 33 4.55 3.78 2.69
N SER A 34 3.91 4.79 2.13
CA SER A 34 4.28 6.19 2.38
C SER A 34 3.43 6.76 3.49
N GLY A 35 4.06 7.62 4.28
CA GLY A 35 3.42 8.40 5.32
C GLY A 35 2.97 9.78 4.84
N GLN A 36 2.00 10.38 5.53
CA GLN A 36 1.72 11.81 5.41
C GLN A 36 3.00 12.61 5.69
N VAL A 37 3.29 13.61 4.86
CA VAL A 37 4.41 14.53 5.11
C VAL A 37 4.00 15.55 6.17
N ILE A 38 4.73 15.57 7.29
CA ILE A 38 4.59 16.52 8.39
C ILE A 38 5.96 17.16 8.58
N ASP A 39 6.04 18.49 8.51
CA ASP A 39 7.28 19.25 8.66
C ASP A 39 8.43 18.73 7.76
N GLY A 40 8.09 18.38 6.51
CA GLY A 40 9.04 17.88 5.51
C GLY A 40 9.49 16.43 5.71
N LYS A 41 8.94 15.70 6.69
CA LYS A 41 9.26 14.28 6.97
C LYS A 41 8.04 13.39 6.81
N GLN A 42 8.22 12.19 6.27
CA GLN A 42 7.13 11.21 6.22
C GLN A 42 6.85 10.65 7.62
N SER A 43 5.57 10.64 8.00
CA SER A 43 5.10 10.04 9.24
C SER A 43 4.82 8.55 9.06
N TRP A 44 5.59 7.70 9.73
CA TRP A 44 5.35 6.25 9.77
C TRP A 44 4.02 5.87 10.44
N THR A 45 3.42 6.77 11.24
CA THR A 45 2.11 6.56 11.89
C THR A 45 0.91 7.07 11.10
N LYS A 46 1.11 7.67 9.92
CA LYS A 46 -0.01 8.20 9.12
C LYS A 46 0.11 7.69 7.69
N PRO A 47 -0.13 6.40 7.44
CA PRO A 47 -0.06 5.84 6.11
C PRO A 47 -1.07 6.53 5.19
N VAL A 48 -0.64 6.83 3.96
CA VAL A 48 -1.46 7.47 2.92
C VAL A 48 -1.47 6.69 1.60
N ALA A 49 -0.46 5.84 1.35
CA ALA A 49 -0.45 4.94 0.22
C ALA A 49 0.33 3.66 0.51
N PHE A 50 -0.06 2.57 -0.15
CA PHE A 50 0.62 1.28 -0.17
C PHE A 50 1.16 0.99 -1.56
N ILE A 51 2.35 0.43 -1.60
CA ILE A 51 3.17 0.19 -2.79
C ILE A 51 3.75 -1.21 -2.65
N ALA A 52 3.61 -2.08 -3.63
CA ALA A 52 4.33 -3.35 -3.61
C ALA A 52 5.67 -3.20 -4.36
N ALA A 53 6.68 -4.02 -4.05
CA ALA A 53 7.98 -3.94 -4.72
C ALA A 53 7.86 -4.11 -6.24
N ASP A 54 6.89 -4.91 -6.68
CA ASP A 54 6.56 -5.21 -8.06
C ASP A 54 5.60 -4.17 -8.70
N CYS A 55 4.94 -3.33 -7.90
CA CYS A 55 3.90 -2.41 -8.37
C CYS A 55 4.02 -1.01 -7.76
N ARG A 56 4.08 0.03 -8.62
CA ARG A 56 4.37 1.43 -8.22
C ARG A 56 3.42 2.03 -7.18
N MET A 57 2.13 1.66 -7.19
CA MET A 57 1.17 2.05 -6.15
C MET A 57 -0.07 1.17 -6.29
N ILE A 58 -0.52 0.62 -5.17
CA ILE A 58 -1.63 -0.33 -5.13
C ILE A 58 -2.77 0.21 -4.28
N GLY A 59 -2.53 0.86 -3.15
CA GLY A 59 -3.60 1.41 -2.30
C GLY A 59 -3.39 2.88 -1.96
N GLN A 60 -4.47 3.64 -1.80
CA GLN A 60 -4.42 5.04 -1.37
C GLN A 60 -5.52 5.38 -0.36
N ARG A 61 -5.19 6.20 0.63
CA ARG A 61 -6.15 6.79 1.56
C ARG A 61 -6.81 8.01 0.93
N HIS A 62 -8.14 8.02 0.93
CA HIS A 62 -8.94 9.14 0.46
C HIS A 62 -9.28 10.11 1.60
N SER A 63 -9.73 11.31 1.23
CA SER A 63 -10.10 12.38 2.15
C SER A 63 -11.26 12.02 3.09
N ASP A 64 -12.14 11.12 2.66
CA ASP A 64 -13.23 10.54 3.48
C ASP A 64 -12.74 9.46 4.48
N GLY A 65 -11.43 9.23 4.55
CA GLY A 65 -10.80 8.25 5.43
C GLY A 65 -10.82 6.82 4.87
N THR A 66 -11.48 6.58 3.74
CA THR A 66 -11.55 5.26 3.13
C THR A 66 -10.32 4.95 2.30
N TRP A 67 -10.13 3.67 2.01
CA TRP A 67 -8.98 3.17 1.26
C TRP A 67 -9.45 2.63 -0.08
N TRP A 68 -8.72 2.97 -1.13
CA TRP A 68 -9.05 2.54 -2.48
C TRP A 68 -7.87 1.88 -3.13
N THR A 69 -8.14 0.81 -3.87
CA THR A 69 -7.15 0.19 -4.74
C THR A 69 -7.03 1.01 -6.02
N LEU A 70 -5.81 1.29 -6.46
CA LEU A 70 -5.55 2.01 -7.72
C LEU A 70 -5.13 0.98 -8.77
N PHE A 71 -5.75 1.05 -9.96
CA PHE A 71 -5.50 0.14 -11.07
C PHE A 71 -4.00 -0.11 -11.33
N GLY A 72 -3.57 -1.37 -11.47
CA GLY A 72 -2.17 -1.70 -11.75
C GLY A 72 -1.59 -2.95 -11.09
N TYR A 73 -2.39 -3.74 -10.38
CA TYR A 73 -2.03 -5.01 -9.71
C TYR A 73 -1.48 -6.14 -10.60
N ASP A 74 -1.39 -5.93 -11.91
CA ASP A 74 -1.30 -7.02 -12.89
C ASP A 74 0.11 -7.25 -13.46
N ASP A 75 1.15 -6.57 -13.00
CA ASP A 75 2.51 -6.75 -13.54
C ASP A 75 3.53 -7.09 -12.44
N ASP A 76 3.58 -8.38 -12.12
CA ASP A 76 4.37 -9.02 -11.06
C ASP A 76 5.82 -9.38 -11.49
N LYS A 77 6.25 -9.02 -12.71
CA LYS A 77 7.43 -9.64 -13.35
C LYS A 77 8.60 -8.73 -13.71
N ASP A 78 8.81 -7.63 -13.00
CA ASP A 78 10.07 -6.89 -13.12
C ASP A 78 10.94 -7.00 -11.85
N PRO A 79 11.91 -7.94 -11.81
CA PRO A 79 12.82 -8.11 -10.69
C PRO A 79 13.82 -6.95 -10.52
N LYS A 80 13.80 -5.94 -11.41
CA LYS A 80 14.67 -4.77 -11.36
C LYS A 80 13.99 -3.53 -10.77
N ILE A 81 12.75 -3.64 -10.29
CA ILE A 81 12.10 -2.50 -9.64
C ILE A 81 12.82 -2.22 -8.30
N PRO A 82 13.38 -1.01 -8.14
CA PRO A 82 14.08 -0.66 -6.92
C PRO A 82 13.10 -0.56 -5.75
N GLU A 83 13.53 -1.00 -4.57
CA GLU A 83 12.79 -0.75 -3.33
C GLU A 83 12.54 0.77 -3.18
N PRO A 84 11.33 1.21 -2.81
CA PRO A 84 11.03 2.62 -2.63
C PRO A 84 11.79 3.14 -1.40
N ARG A 85 12.99 3.70 -1.64
CA ARG A 85 13.98 4.11 -0.62
C ARG A 85 13.47 5.14 0.40
N SER A 86 12.36 5.82 0.10
CA SER A 86 11.74 6.83 0.97
C SER A 86 10.56 6.30 1.77
N ASN A 87 10.24 5.02 1.67
CA ASN A 87 9.01 4.43 2.21
C ASN A 87 9.33 3.38 3.28
N PHE A 88 8.33 3.10 4.12
CA PHE A 88 8.47 2.17 5.23
C PHE A 88 8.06 0.77 4.79
N ASN A 89 8.87 -0.26 5.08
CA ASN A 89 8.45 -1.65 4.85
C ASN A 89 7.27 -1.99 5.79
N LEU A 90 6.21 -2.58 5.24
CA LEU A 90 4.99 -2.88 5.97
C LEU A 90 5.22 -3.95 7.05
N LYS A 91 5.95 -5.02 6.75
CA LYS A 91 6.23 -6.08 7.73
C LYS A 91 7.07 -5.57 8.90
N GLU A 92 8.08 -4.76 8.63
CA GLU A 92 8.96 -4.21 9.67
C GLU A 92 8.25 -3.23 10.62
N ASN A 93 7.25 -2.52 10.10
CA ASN A 93 6.49 -1.53 10.86
C ASN A 93 5.07 -2.01 11.24
N TRP A 94 4.80 -3.32 11.13
CA TRP A 94 3.47 -3.87 11.33
C TRP A 94 2.96 -3.64 12.76
N PHE A 95 3.80 -3.92 13.75
CA PHE A 95 3.45 -3.74 15.16
C PHE A 95 3.11 -2.29 15.49
N GLN A 96 3.87 -1.36 14.92
CA GLN A 96 3.66 0.06 15.04
C GLN A 96 2.32 0.50 14.44
N LEU A 97 1.97 -0.02 13.26
CA LEU A 97 0.69 0.25 12.61
C LEU A 97 -0.49 -0.37 13.37
N ALA A 98 -0.30 -1.57 13.95
CA ALA A 98 -1.31 -2.24 14.77
C ALA A 98 -1.67 -1.46 16.05
N LEU A 99 -0.74 -0.65 16.55
CA LEU A 99 -0.97 0.25 17.69
C LEU A 99 -1.73 1.52 17.31
N ILE A 100 -1.86 1.81 16.01
CA ILE A 100 -2.71 2.88 15.48
C ILE A 100 -4.12 2.33 15.41
N ILE A 101 -4.77 2.27 16.56
CA ILE A 101 -6.19 1.96 16.66
C ILE A 101 -6.93 3.15 16.01
N PRO A 102 -7.86 2.94 15.06
CA PRO A 102 -8.76 3.99 14.60
C PRO A 102 -9.70 4.46 15.72
#